data_AF-A0A964THT2-F1
#
_entry.id   AF-A0A964THT2-F1
#
_cell.length_a   1.000
_cell.length_b   1.000
_cell.length_c   1.000
_cell.angle_alpha   90.00
_cell.angle_beta   90.00
_cell.angle_gamma   90.00
#
_symmetry.space_group_name_H-M   'P 1'
#
loop_
_entity.id
_entity.type
_entity.pdbx_description
1 polymer ?
#
loop_
_entity_poly.entity_id
_entity_poly.type
_entity_poly.pdbx_seq_one_letter_code
_entity_poly.pdbx_strand_id
1 'polypeptide(L)' 'MTDAPINLNRARKARDRAEAKARADANALKFGRTKAERLLEAARAERARRALDAHRFEDPSGEGEA' A
#
# COMPACT_ATOMS: atom_id res chain seq x y z
N MET A 1 -30.21 -10.40 20.98
CA MET A 1 -31.52 -10.18 20.33
C MET A 1 -31.54 -8.79 19.73
N THR A 2 -31.19 -8.63 18.46
CA THR A 2 -31.35 -7.36 17.75
C THR A 2 -32.06 -7.63 16.43
N ASP A 3 -33.35 -7.98 16.53
CA ASP A 3 -34.28 -8.16 15.40
C ASP A 3 -34.97 -6.84 15.01
N ALA A 4 -34.26 -5.72 15.16
CA ALA A 4 -34.75 -4.45 14.62
C ALA A 4 -34.58 -4.48 13.09
N PRO A 5 -35.63 -4.16 12.30
CA PRO A 5 -35.55 -4.21 10.84
C PRO A 5 -34.46 -3.25 10.34
N ILE A 6 -33.45 -3.79 9.66
CA ILE A 6 -32.34 -3.01 9.11
C ILE A 6 -32.78 -2.38 7.79
N ASN A 7 -32.53 -1.08 7.65
CA ASN A 7 -32.71 -0.42 6.36
C ASN A 7 -31.55 -0.76 5.42
N LEU A 8 -31.78 -1.70 4.50
CA LEU A 8 -30.79 -2.17 3.53
C LEU A 8 -30.29 -1.05 2.60
N ASN A 9 -31.10 -0.02 2.32
CA ASN A 9 -30.67 1.09 1.48
C ASN A 9 -29.61 1.95 2.19
N ARG A 10 -29.78 2.18 3.51
CA ARG A 10 -28.76 2.86 4.33
C ARG A 10 -27.48 2.04 4.42
N ALA A 11 -27.59 0.73 4.59
CA ALA A 11 -26.44 -0.17 4.64
C ALA A 11 -25.64 -0.18 3.33
N ARG A 12 -26.31 -0.29 2.17
CA ARG A 12 -25.65 -0.21 0.86
C ARG A 12 -24.94 1.13 0.67
N LYS A 13 -25.63 2.25 0.94
CA LYS A 13 -25.04 3.59 0.87
C LYS A 13 -23.85 3.79 1.82
N ALA A 14 -23.85 3.13 2.98
CA ALA A 14 -22.72 3.17 3.89
C ALA A 14 -21.50 2.43 3.30
N ARG A 15 -21.72 1.22 2.76
CA ARG A 15 -20.68 0.46 2.07
C ARG A 15 -20.11 1.22 0.88
N ASP A 16 -20.97 1.73 -0.01
CA ASP A 16 -20.52 2.41 -1.23
C ASP A 16 -19.72 3.68 -0.90
N ARG A 17 -20.11 4.42 0.16
CA ARG A 17 -19.32 5.57 0.66
C ARG A 17 -17.98 5.14 1.26
N ALA A 18 -17.92 4.03 1.99
CA ALA A 18 -16.68 3.50 2.54
C ALA A 18 -15.71 3.08 1.43
N GLU A 19 -16.21 2.40 0.39
CA GLU A 19 -15.42 2.04 -0.80
C GLU A 19 -14.90 3.27 -1.53
N ALA A 20 -15.75 4.29 -1.74
CA ALA A 20 -15.34 5.55 -2.36
C ALA A 20 -14.25 6.25 -1.55
N LYS A 21 -14.36 6.28 -0.22
CA LYS A 21 -13.34 6.84 0.67
C LYS A 21 -12.01 6.09 0.56
N ALA A 22 -12.03 4.76 0.62
CA ALA A 22 -10.83 3.94 0.49
C ALA A 22 -10.12 4.17 -0.86
N ARG A 23 -10.88 4.30 -1.96
CA ARG A 23 -10.32 4.63 -3.28
C ARG A 23 -9.72 6.04 -3.31
N ALA A 24 -10.39 7.02 -2.69
CA ALA A 24 -9.89 8.38 -2.60
C ALA A 24 -8.58 8.45 -1.79
N ASP A 25 -8.50 7.76 -0.66
CA ASP A 25 -7.29 7.69 0.17
C ASP A 25 -6.14 7.03 -0.60
N ALA A 26 -6.39 5.92 -1.31
CA ALA A 26 -5.40 5.28 -2.18
C ALA A 26 -4.91 6.22 -3.31
N ASN A 27 -5.81 7.01 -3.91
CA ASN A 27 -5.45 7.99 -4.93
C ASN A 27 -4.69 9.19 -4.34
N ALA A 28 -5.04 9.66 -3.16
CA ALA A 28 -4.30 10.70 -2.46
C ALA A 28 -2.85 10.25 -2.15
N LEU A 29 -2.65 9.00 -1.77
CA LEU A 29 -1.30 8.44 -1.59
C LEU A 29 -0.54 8.30 -2.90
N LYS A 30 -1.21 7.90 -3.99
CA LYS A 30 -0.57 7.70 -5.31
C LYS A 30 -0.25 9.02 -6.03
N PHE A 31 -1.18 9.98 -5.97
CA PHE A 31 -1.14 11.21 -6.77
C PHE A 31 -0.90 12.47 -5.94
N GLY A 32 -1.06 12.41 -4.62
CA GLY A 32 -0.79 13.53 -3.71
C GLY A 32 0.68 13.67 -3.33
N ARG A 33 1.53 12.70 -3.65
CA ARG A 33 2.99 12.83 -3.46
C ARG A 33 3.57 13.74 -4.53
N THR A 34 4.27 14.78 -4.09
CA THR A 34 5.02 15.68 -4.98
C THR A 34 6.16 14.92 -5.68
N LYS A 35 6.66 15.46 -6.80
CA LYS A 35 7.81 14.88 -7.51
C LYS A 35 9.04 14.77 -6.60
N ALA A 36 9.25 15.76 -5.73
CA ALA A 36 10.37 15.79 -4.78
C ALA A 36 10.30 14.64 -3.77
N GLU A 37 9.13 14.38 -3.19
CA GLU A 37 8.93 13.28 -2.22
C GLU A 37 9.14 11.91 -2.86
N ARG A 38 8.62 11.71 -4.09
CA ARG A 38 8.83 10.47 -4.84
C ARG A 38 10.31 10.22 -5.14
N LEU A 39 11.07 11.26 -5.50
CA LEU A 39 12.51 11.15 -5.76
C LEU A 39 13.30 10.85 -4.48
N LEU A 40 12.95 11.51 -3.38
CA LEU A 40 13.55 11.26 -2.07
C LEU A 40 13.34 9.81 -1.61
N GLU A 41 12.12 9.29 -1.74
CA GLU A 41 11.79 7.91 -1.39
C GLU A 41 12.51 6.91 -2.28
N ALA A 42 12.55 7.15 -3.60
CA ALA A 42 13.30 6.33 -4.54
C ALA A 42 14.80 6.29 -4.21
N ALA A 43 15.41 7.45 -3.92
CA ALA A 43 16.83 7.52 -3.55
C ALA A 43 17.12 6.79 -2.23
N ARG A 44 16.19 6.86 -1.25
CA ARG A 44 16.31 6.10 0.01
C ARG A 44 16.22 4.60 -0.21
N ALA A 45 15.24 4.15 -1.02
CA ALA A 45 15.07 2.75 -1.35
C ALA A 45 16.29 2.20 -2.11
N GLU A 46 16.85 2.98 -3.02
CA GLU A 46 18.05 2.65 -3.80
C GLU A 46 19.28 2.49 -2.89
N ARG A 47 19.50 3.43 -1.97
CA ARG A 47 20.56 3.32 -0.96
C ARG A 47 20.40 2.10 -0.06
N ALA A 48 19.17 1.80 0.36
CA ALA A 48 18.88 0.63 1.17
C ALA A 48 19.18 -0.67 0.41
N ARG A 49 18.75 -0.77 -0.85
CA ARG A 49 19.09 -1.91 -1.72
C ARG A 49 20.59 -2.09 -1.87
N ARG A 50 21.33 -1.02 -2.21
CA ARG A 50 22.79 -1.07 -2.30
C ARG A 50 23.45 -1.55 -1.01
N ALA A 51 22.97 -1.09 0.14
CA ALA A 51 23.49 -1.52 1.43
C ALA A 51 23.25 -3.01 1.67
N LEU A 52 22.04 -3.51 1.35
CA LEU A 52 21.72 -4.93 1.45
C LEU A 52 22.53 -5.78 0.47
N ASP A 53 22.65 -5.34 -0.78
CA ASP A 53 23.43 -6.02 -1.82
C ASP A 53 24.92 -6.09 -1.43
N ALA A 54 25.48 -5.03 -0.85
CA ALA A 54 26.87 -5.02 -0.36
C ALA A 54 27.10 -6.00 0.81
N HIS A 55 26.05 -6.37 1.54
CA HIS A 55 26.08 -7.34 2.62
C HIS A 55 25.56 -8.72 2.20
N ARG A 56 25.19 -8.90 0.93
CA ARG A 56 24.70 -10.18 0.42
C ARG A 56 25.89 -11.12 0.24
N PHE A 57 25.93 -12.16 1.08
CA PHE A 57 26.77 -13.33 0.83
C PHE A 57 26.06 -14.21 -0.20
N GLU A 58 26.73 -14.52 -1.31
CA GLU A 58 26.27 -15.54 -2.24
C GLU A 58 26.57 -16.90 -1.62
N ASP A 59 25.56 -17.53 -1.05
CA ASP A 59 25.66 -18.94 -0.65
C ASP A 59 25.79 -19.78 -1.95
N PRO A 60 26.85 -20.59 -2.11
CA PRO A 60 27.08 -21.39 -3.33
C PRO A 60 26.03 -22.49 -3.54
N SER A 61 25.09 -22.69 -2.62
CA SER A 61 23.92 -23.55 -2.81
C SER A 61 22.73 -22.71 -3.29
N GLY A 62 22.64 -22.52 -4.62
CA GLY A 62 21.63 -21.72 -5.30
C GLY A 62 20.20 -22.27 -5.23
N GLU A 63 19.64 -22.37 -4.03
CA GLU A 63 18.20 -22.54 -3.76
C GLU A 63 17.65 -21.24 -3.15
N GLY A 64 17.76 -20.15 -3.91
CA GLY A 64 17.12 -18.88 -3.59
C GLY A 64 16.05 -18.58 -4.64
N GLU A 65 14.87 -19.14 -4.45
CA GLU A 65 13.68 -18.93 -5.28
C GLU A 65 13.26 -17.45 -5.38
N ALA A 66 12.72 -17.14 -6.57
CA ALA A 66 11.86 -16.00 -6.97
C ALA A 66 12.51 -14.62 -7.18
#